data_AF-A0A4Q3WFU8-F1
#
_entry.id   AF-A0A4Q3WFU8-F1
#
_cell.length_a   1.000
_cell.length_b   1.000
_cell.length_c   1.000
_cell.angle_alpha   90.00
_cell.angle_beta   90.00
_cell.angle_gamma   90.00
#
_symmetry.space_group_name_H-M   'P 1'
#
loop_
_entity.id
_entity.type
_entity.pdbx_description
1 polymer ?
#
loop_
_entity_poly.entity_id
_entity_poly.type
_entity_poly.pdbx_seq_one_letter_code
_entity_poly.pdbx_strand_id
1 'polypeptide(L)'
;MLSREQRGLAFAQQRCAGCHAVANGQSPNADAPSFAAVINSPDLELTTLKPWLQNSHNFPAMMSFTIDPSQIDDLAAYMLTLKDSEYRPEI
;
A
#
# COMPACT_ATOMS: atom_id res chain seq x y z
N MET A 1 15.93 -16.37 6.00
CA MET A 1 14.56 -16.31 5.45
C MET A 1 14.09 -14.86 5.55
N LEU A 2 13.41 -14.33 4.53
CA LEU A 2 12.89 -12.96 4.58
C LEU A 2 11.68 -12.87 5.52
N SER A 3 11.55 -11.75 6.23
CA SER A 3 10.36 -11.45 7.05
C SER A 3 9.13 -11.16 6.18
N ARG A 4 7.93 -11.08 6.78
CA ARG A 4 6.69 -10.74 6.06
C ARG A 4 6.79 -9.35 5.43
N GLU A 5 7.33 -8.40 6.18
CA GLU A 5 7.52 -7.00 5.78
C GLU A 5 8.50 -6.91 4.60
N GLN A 6 9.59 -7.68 4.63
CA GLN A 6 10.56 -7.72 3.52
C GLN A 6 9.95 -8.30 2.25
N ARG A 7 9.12 -9.35 2.35
CA ARG A 7 8.39 -9.88 1.20
C ARG A 7 7.33 -8.91 0.69
N GLY A 8 6.63 -8.22 1.59
CA GLY A 8 5.66 -7.18 1.27
C GLY A 8 6.29 -6.01 0.52
N LEU A 9 7.44 -5.51 0.98
CA LEU A 9 8.20 -4.47 0.28
C LEU A 9 8.65 -4.94 -1.11
N ALA A 10 9.22 -6.14 -1.21
CA ALA A 10 9.66 -6.67 -2.49
C ALA A 10 8.50 -6.80 -3.49
N PHE A 11 7.34 -7.27 -3.03
CA PHE A 11 6.12 -7.33 -3.82
C PHE A 11 5.65 -5.93 -4.26
N ALA A 12 5.59 -4.97 -3.32
CA ALA A 12 5.17 -3.60 -3.60
C ALA A 12 6.08 -2.93 -4.64
N GLN A 13 7.41 -3.08 -4.51
CA GLN A 13 8.37 -2.57 -5.48
C GLN A 13 8.17 -3.16 -6.88
N GLN A 14 7.86 -4.44 -7.00
CA GLN A 14 7.68 -5.10 -8.29
C GLN A 14 6.32 -4.80 -8.94
N ARG A 15 5.26 -4.64 -8.15
CA ARG A 15 3.88 -4.65 -8.64
C ARG A 15 3.12 -3.35 -8.45
N CYS A 16 3.51 -2.52 -7.48
CA CYS A 16 2.78 -1.31 -7.09
C CYS A 16 3.56 -0.03 -7.43
N ALA A 17 4.89 -0.08 -7.48
CA ALA A 17 5.76 1.09 -7.67
C ALA A 17 5.64 1.76 -9.05
N GLY A 18 4.98 1.11 -10.02
CA GLY A 18 4.67 1.74 -11.31
C GLY A 18 3.66 2.89 -11.21
N CYS A 19 2.80 2.87 -10.17
CA CYS A 19 1.79 3.90 -9.94
C CYS A 19 1.99 4.61 -8.60
N HIS A 20 2.31 3.87 -7.54
CA HIS A 20 2.38 4.40 -6.17
C HIS A 20 3.83 4.64 -5.73
N ALA A 21 4.05 5.64 -4.88
CA ALA A 21 5.21 5.65 -4.00
C ALA A 21 5.01 4.59 -2.90
N VAL A 22 5.72 3.47 -3.04
CA VAL A 22 5.59 2.33 -2.12
C VAL A 22 6.46 2.46 -0.88
N ALA A 23 7.46 3.34 -0.90
CA ALA A 23 8.30 3.73 0.22
C ALA A 23 8.28 5.26 0.34
N ASN A 24 9.31 5.87 0.93
CA ASN A 24 9.42 7.33 1.02
C ASN A 24 9.53 7.98 -0.37
N GLY A 25 8.94 9.17 -0.50
CA GLY A 25 8.96 9.98 -1.72
C GLY A 25 7.61 10.10 -2.43
N GLN A 26 7.66 10.71 -3.61
CA GLN A 26 6.48 11.08 -4.39
C GLN A 26 6.03 9.97 -5.34
N SER A 27 4.73 9.74 -5.43
CA SER A 27 4.17 8.79 -6.40
C SER A 27 4.45 9.24 -7.85
N PRO A 28 4.81 8.31 -8.76
CA PRO A 28 4.97 8.63 -10.18
C PRO A 28 3.65 8.99 -10.87
N ASN A 29 2.52 8.54 -10.33
CA ASN A 29 1.18 8.96 -10.74
C ASN A 29 0.58 9.86 -9.66
N ALA A 30 0.22 11.09 -10.02
CA ALA A 30 -0.37 12.08 -9.11
C ALA A 30 -1.72 11.65 -8.53
N ASP A 31 -2.48 10.81 -9.26
CA ASP A 31 -3.77 10.28 -8.80
C ASP A 31 -3.62 9.05 -7.89
N ALA A 32 -2.41 8.52 -7.74
CA ALA A 32 -2.11 7.35 -6.93
C ALA A 32 -1.44 7.79 -5.62
N PRO A 33 -2.12 7.71 -4.45
CA PRO A 33 -1.51 8.12 -3.18
C PRO A 33 -0.31 7.25 -2.82
N SER A 34 0.65 7.80 -2.08
CA SER A 34 1.75 7.00 -1.53
C SER A 34 1.22 5.98 -0.52
N PHE A 35 1.96 4.90 -0.28
CA PHE A 35 1.58 3.92 0.74
C PHE A 35 1.53 4.55 2.14
N ALA A 36 2.42 5.49 2.43
CA ALA A 36 2.39 6.26 3.66
C ALA A 36 1.10 7.08 3.78
N ALA A 37 0.65 7.73 2.70
CA ALA A 37 -0.64 8.44 2.71
C ALA A 37 -1.83 7.50 2.90
N VAL A 38 -1.81 6.32 2.25
CA VAL A 38 -2.88 5.33 2.39
C VAL A 38 -2.97 4.80 3.82
N ILE A 39 -1.87 4.32 4.40
CA ILE A 39 -1.91 3.67 5.72
C ILE A 39 -2.20 4.67 6.85
N ASN A 40 -1.84 5.94 6.64
CA ASN A 40 -2.10 7.03 7.57
C ASN A 40 -3.42 7.77 7.32
N SER A 41 -4.21 7.35 6.32
CA SER A 41 -5.53 7.92 6.07
C SER A 41 -6.45 7.74 7.28
N PRO A 42 -7.22 8.77 7.69
CA PRO A 42 -8.20 8.65 8.76
C PRO A 42 -9.38 7.74 8.39
N ASP A 43 -9.60 7.49 7.10
CA ASP A 43 -10.71 6.65 6.60
C ASP A 43 -10.35 5.16 6.54
N LEU A 44 -9.09 4.80 6.85
CA LEU A 44 -8.61 3.42 6.80
C LEU A 44 -8.33 2.87 8.19
N GLU A 45 -9.21 1.97 8.62
CA GLU A 45 -9.07 1.24 9.88
C GLU A 45 -8.14 0.04 9.73
N LEU A 46 -7.31 -0.25 10.75
CA LEU A 46 -6.38 -1.39 10.71
C LEU A 46 -7.10 -2.73 10.55
N THR A 47 -8.30 -2.86 11.12
CA THR A 47 -9.14 -4.05 11.02
C THR A 47 -9.71 -4.27 9.61
N THR A 48 -9.78 -3.21 8.80
CA THR A 48 -10.29 -3.27 7.41
C THR A 48 -9.18 -3.20 6.37
N LEU A 49 -7.90 -3.10 6.76
CA LEU A 49 -6.77 -3.00 5.82
C LEU A 49 -6.71 -4.15 4.81
N LYS A 50 -6.83 -5.41 5.26
CA LYS A 50 -6.77 -6.58 4.37
C LYS A 50 -7.94 -6.62 3.37
N PRO A 51 -9.22 -6.52 3.80
CA PRO A 51 -10.32 -6.46 2.84
C PRO A 51 -10.27 -5.20 1.96
N TRP A 52 -9.72 -4.09 2.44
CA TRP A 52 -9.45 -2.93 1.60
C TRP A 52 -8.41 -3.27 0.50
N LEU A 53 -7.28 -3.88 0.84
CA LEU A 53 -6.26 -4.31 -0.13
C LEU A 53 -6.78 -5.33 -1.15
N GLN A 54 -7.72 -6.19 -0.75
CA GLN A 54 -8.39 -7.13 -1.66
C GLN A 54 -9.19 -6.41 -2.76
N ASN A 55 -9.71 -5.22 -2.46
CA ASN A 55 -10.69 -4.52 -3.30
C ASN A 55 -10.22 -3.15 -3.81
N SER A 56 -9.05 -2.66 -3.39
CA SER A 56 -8.55 -1.29 -3.63
C SER A 56 -8.32 -0.95 -5.11
N HIS A 57 -8.44 -1.94 -5.99
CA HIS A 57 -8.11 -1.89 -7.41
C HIS A 57 -9.29 -2.33 -8.30
N ASN A 58 -10.52 -2.30 -7.77
CA ASN A 58 -11.73 -2.62 -8.52
C ASN A 58 -12.27 -1.45 -9.36
N PHE A 59 -11.87 -0.21 -9.06
CA PHE A 59 -12.28 0.99 -9.77
C PHE A 59 -11.26 2.13 -9.55
N PRO A 60 -11.03 3.01 -10.55
CA PRO A 60 -11.48 2.96 -11.94
C PRO A 60 -10.90 1.78 -12.74
N ALA A 61 -11.46 1.47 -13.91
CA ALA A 61 -11.08 0.30 -14.72
C ALA A 61 -9.57 0.21 -15.04
N MET A 62 -8.90 1.36 -15.16
CA MET A 62 -7.44 1.46 -15.35
C MET A 62 -6.62 0.90 -14.18
N MET A 63 -7.22 0.74 -13.00
CA MET A 63 -6.61 0.15 -11.81
C MET A 63 -6.84 -1.36 -11.71
N SER A 64 -7.42 -2.02 -12.71
CA SER A 64 -7.78 -3.45 -12.63
C SER A 64 -6.56 -4.35 -12.36
N PHE A 65 -6.38 -4.67 -11.08
CA PHE A 65 -5.29 -5.47 -10.55
C PHE A 65 -5.81 -6.27 -9.36
N THR A 66 -5.41 -7.53 -9.27
CA THR A 66 -5.80 -8.41 -8.16
C THR A 66 -4.54 -8.85 -7.41
N ILE A 67 -4.58 -8.72 -6.08
CA ILE A 67 -3.52 -9.15 -5.18
C ILE A 67 -3.89 -10.55 -4.66
N ASP A 68 -2.96 -11.49 -4.75
CA ASP A 68 -3.17 -12.82 -4.18
C ASP A 68 -3.34 -12.73 -2.64
N PRO A 69 -4.25 -13.49 -2.01
CA PRO A 69 -4.45 -13.45 -0.56
C PRO A 69 -3.18 -13.63 0.28
N SER A 70 -2.23 -14.45 -0.18
CA SER A 70 -0.95 -14.64 0.49
C SER A 70 -0.05 -13.40 0.43
N GLN A 71 -0.13 -12.64 -0.65
CA GLN A 71 0.62 -11.39 -0.84
C GLN A 71 0.00 -10.24 -0.05
N ILE A 72 -1.32 -10.23 0.16
CA ILE A 72 -2.01 -9.23 0.98
C ILE A 72 -1.52 -9.24 2.41
N ASP A 73 -1.27 -10.43 2.94
CA ASP A 73 -0.74 -10.63 4.28
C ASP A 73 0.65 -10.02 4.46
N ASP A 74 1.55 -10.25 3.50
CA ASP A 74 2.90 -9.69 3.49
C ASP A 74 2.88 -8.18 3.22
N LEU A 75 2.03 -7.72 2.30
CA LEU A 75 1.86 -6.32 1.94
C LEU A 75 1.30 -5.49 3.11
N ALA A 76 0.28 -5.99 3.81
CA ALA A 76 -0.28 -5.34 4.98
C ALA A 76 0.77 -5.22 6.09
N ALA A 77 1.57 -6.28 6.33
CA ALA A 77 2.66 -6.23 7.29
C ALA A 77 3.68 -5.14 6.95
N TYR A 78 4.04 -5.01 5.66
CA TYR A 78 4.92 -3.93 5.21
C TYR A 78 4.28 -2.54 5.39
N MET A 79 3.05 -2.33 4.92
CA MET A 79 2.39 -1.02 5.02
C MET A 79 2.26 -0.55 6.47
N LEU A 80 2.00 -1.46 7.41
CA LEU A 80 1.96 -1.15 8.85
C LEU A 80 3.28 -0.57 9.38
N THR A 81 4.43 -0.89 8.77
CA THR A 81 5.71 -0.27 9.14
C THR A 81 5.80 1.21 8.77
N LEU A 82 4.89 1.69 7.91
CA LEU A 82 4.80 3.08 7.48
C LEU A 82 3.74 3.87 8.27
N LYS A 83 3.03 3.23 9.21
CA LYS A 83 2.05 3.91 10.07
C LYS A 83 2.79 4.81 11.06
N ASP A 84 2.39 6.07 11.12
CA ASP A 84 2.94 7.09 11.99
C ASP A 84 1.80 7.93 12.57
N SER A 85 1.72 8.05 13.90
CA SER A 85 0.70 8.85 14.57
C SER A 85 0.85 10.35 14.29
N GLU A 86 2.04 10.79 13.92
CA GLU A 86 2.37 12.18 13.60
C GLU A 86 2.50 12.42 12.09
N TYR A 87 1.97 11.50 11.26
CA TYR A 87 2.11 11.58 9.80
C TYR A 87 1.65 12.94 9.26
N ARG A 88 2.54 13.58 8.51
CA ARG A 88 2.25 14.78 7.72
C ARG A 88 2.50 14.45 6.26
N PRO A 89 1.50 14.57 5.38
CA PRO A 89 1.71 14.34 3.96
C PRO A 89 2.77 15.31 3.44
N GLU A 90 3.73 14.79 2.69
CA GLU A 90 4.66 15.60 1.92
C GLU A 90 3.86 16.44 0.91
N ILE A 91 4.17 17.73 0.84
CA ILE A 91 3.44 18.75 0.06
C ILE A 91 4.11 18.97 -1.29
#